data_AF-A0A450TXE3-F1
#
_entry.id   AF-A0A450TXE3-F1
#
_cell.length_a   1.000
_cell.length_b   1.000
_cell.length_c   1.000
_cell.angle_alpha   90.00
_cell.angle_beta   90.00
_cell.angle_gamma   90.00
#
_symmetry.space_group_name_H-M   'P 1'
#
loop_
_entity.id
_entity.type
_entity.pdbx_description
1 polymer ?
#
loop_
_entity_poly.entity_id
_entity_poly.type
_entity_poly.pdbx_seq_one_letter_code
_entity_poly.pdbx_strand_id
1 'polypeptide(L)'
;MTEQIQKKHRNIFAASIIVSSITVIFLVLGPVTRLYAVDKWSAAVKSLDGSPIAYGVGGRNQGSEAPALVFIHGWTCNHELWAAQLEYFSKGHKVIWLDLADHGESGSKRDDYTMQAFGRDVVAVVDTIGVRSFLFPYYFASRNPSNVAL
;
A
#
# COMPACT_ATOMS: atom_id res chain seq x y z
N MET A 1 -52.62 36.71 -4.54
CA MET A 1 -52.65 35.23 -4.46
C MET A 1 -51.74 34.57 -5.51
N THR A 2 -51.67 35.11 -6.74
CA THR A 2 -50.87 34.58 -7.88
C THR A 2 -49.35 34.64 -7.72
N GLU A 3 -48.78 35.69 -7.13
CA GLU A 3 -47.31 35.79 -6.95
C GLU A 3 -46.72 34.71 -6.03
N GLN A 4 -47.43 34.35 -4.96
CA GLN A 4 -46.98 33.34 -4.00
C GLN A 4 -46.91 31.95 -4.63
N ILE A 5 -47.84 31.65 -5.54
CA ILE A 5 -47.89 30.42 -6.32
C ILE A 5 -46.68 30.37 -7.27
N GLN A 6 -46.41 31.47 -8.00
CA GLN A 6 -45.26 31.55 -8.92
C GLN A 6 -43.91 31.40 -8.19
N LYS A 7 -43.75 32.01 -7.01
CA LYS A 7 -42.54 31.86 -6.19
C LYS A 7 -42.36 30.42 -5.71
N LYS A 8 -43.44 29.75 -5.29
CA LYS A 8 -43.42 28.35 -4.88
C LYS A 8 -43.03 27.41 -6.03
N HIS A 9 -43.60 27.59 -7.22
CA HIS A 9 -43.23 26.78 -8.40
C HIS A 9 -41.77 26.99 -8.80
N ARG A 10 -41.26 28.23 -8.76
CA ARG A 10 -39.84 28.53 -9.03
C ARG A 10 -38.90 27.87 -8.01
N ASN A 11 -39.28 27.86 -6.73
CA ASN A 11 -38.50 27.21 -5.68
C ASN A 11 -38.47 25.68 -5.84
N ILE A 12 -39.58 25.06 -6.22
CA ILE A 12 -39.68 23.60 -6.46
C ILE A 12 -38.83 23.19 -7.68
N PHE A 13 -38.88 23.99 -8.75
CA PHE A 13 -38.10 23.75 -9.95
C PHE A 13 -36.58 23.89 -9.69
N ALA A 14 -36.17 24.94 -8.97
CA ALA A 14 -34.78 25.14 -8.57
C ALA A 14 -34.26 23.99 -7.68
N ALA A 15 -35.07 23.53 -6.71
CA ALA A 15 -34.72 22.40 -5.85
C ALA A 15 -34.53 21.10 -6.64
N SER A 16 -35.36 20.83 -7.66
CA SER A 16 -35.23 19.63 -8.50
C SER A 16 -33.96 19.63 -9.35
N ILE A 17 -33.54 20.80 -9.88
CA ILE A 17 -32.28 20.94 -10.63
C ILE A 17 -31.09 20.68 -9.71
N ILE A 18 -31.12 21.18 -8.48
CA ILE A 18 -30.05 20.98 -7.50
C ILE A 18 -29.93 19.51 -7.13
N VAL A 19 -31.03 18.84 -6.81
CA VAL A 19 -31.03 17.40 -6.44
C VAL A 19 -30.55 16.52 -7.60
N SER A 20 -30.98 16.81 -8.83
CA SER A 20 -30.53 16.09 -10.03
C SER A 20 -29.02 16.28 -10.27
N SER A 21 -28.54 17.51 -10.17
CA SER A 21 -27.11 17.84 -10.31
C SER A 21 -26.26 17.11 -9.26
N ILE A 22 -26.69 17.09 -8.00
CA ILE A 22 -26.00 16.36 -6.92
C ILE A 22 -25.95 14.86 -7.22
N THR A 23 -27.04 14.27 -7.69
CA THR A 23 -27.10 12.82 -7.99
C THR A 23 -26.17 12.43 -9.15
N VAL A 24 -26.10 13.24 -10.21
CA VAL A 24 -25.17 13.02 -11.34
C VAL A 24 -23.71 13.15 -10.90
N ILE A 25 -23.41 14.11 -10.03
CA ILE A 25 -22.06 14.27 -9.45
C ILE A 25 -21.66 13.02 -8.67
N PHE A 26 -22.54 12.44 -7.84
CA PHE A 26 -22.24 11.20 -7.12
C PHE A 26 -22.06 9.98 -8.04
N LEU A 27 -22.83 9.87 -9.13
CA LEU A 27 -22.70 8.79 -10.10
C LEU A 27 -21.44 8.89 -10.96
N VAL A 28 -20.96 10.11 -11.25
CA VAL A 28 -19.78 10.34 -12.09
C VAL A 28 -18.48 10.41 -11.27
N LEU A 29 -18.49 11.05 -10.10
CA LEU A 29 -17.30 11.14 -9.22
C LEU A 29 -17.15 9.96 -8.26
N GLY A 30 -18.23 9.27 -7.89
CA GLY A 30 -18.18 8.11 -6.99
C GLY A 30 -17.32 6.94 -7.51
N PRO A 31 -17.38 6.58 -8.81
CA PRO A 31 -16.49 5.57 -9.39
C PRO A 31 -15.02 6.05 -9.40
N VAL A 32 -14.78 7.34 -9.61
CA VAL A 32 -13.43 7.92 -9.64
C VAL A 32 -12.79 7.87 -8.25
N THR A 33 -13.51 8.22 -7.19
CA THR A 33 -12.99 8.09 -5.81
C THR A 33 -12.73 6.64 -5.41
N ARG A 34 -13.51 5.67 -5.93
CA ARG A 34 -13.29 4.24 -5.70
C ARG A 34 -12.05 3.69 -6.41
N LEU A 35 -11.65 4.28 -7.53
CA LEU A 35 -10.40 3.93 -8.22
C LEU A 35 -9.17 4.54 -7.54
N TYR A 36 -9.31 5.64 -6.81
CA TYR A 36 -8.24 6.22 -5.98
C TYR A 36 -8.17 5.63 -4.57
N ALA A 37 -9.18 4.87 -4.13
CA ALA A 37 -9.04 3.97 -2.99
C ALA A 37 -8.24 2.74 -3.43
N VAL A 38 -6.94 2.93 -3.69
CA VAL A 38 -5.98 1.86 -3.50
C VAL A 38 -6.17 1.45 -2.05
N ASP A 39 -6.74 0.26 -1.84
CA ASP A 39 -6.94 -0.32 -0.51
C ASP A 39 -5.66 -0.08 0.30
N LYS A 40 -5.78 0.51 1.49
CA LYS A 40 -4.61 0.77 2.35
C LYS A 40 -3.99 -0.57 2.75
N TRP A 41 -2.92 -0.95 2.07
CA TRP A 41 -2.19 -2.18 2.33
C TRP A 41 -1.13 -1.93 3.41
N SER A 42 -1.50 -1.61 4.64
CA SER A 42 -0.50 -1.58 5.71
C SER A 42 -0.94 -2.37 6.94
N ALA A 43 -0.17 -3.43 7.21
CA ALA A 43 -0.12 -4.12 8.48
C ALA A 43 1.27 -3.86 9.09
N ALA A 44 1.43 -4.11 10.39
CA ALA A 44 2.73 -3.95 11.05
C ALA A 44 3.09 -5.20 11.85
N VAL A 45 4.38 -5.55 11.83
CA VAL A 45 4.97 -6.62 12.64
C VAL A 45 6.09 -6.05 13.50
N LYS A 46 6.37 -6.67 14.65
CA LYS A 46 7.55 -6.32 15.43
C LYS A 46 8.78 -7.02 14.87
N SER A 47 9.82 -6.25 14.57
CA SER A 47 11.17 -6.79 14.36
C SER A 47 11.74 -7.37 15.66
N LEU A 48 12.89 -8.03 15.56
CA LEU A 48 13.56 -8.68 16.70
C LEU A 48 13.88 -7.69 17.84
N ASP A 49 14.21 -6.45 17.48
CA ASP A 49 14.48 -5.35 18.42
C ASP A 49 13.19 -4.66 18.95
N GLY A 50 12.02 -5.12 18.52
CA GLY A 50 10.73 -4.57 18.90
C GLY A 50 10.28 -3.35 18.07
N SER A 51 11.04 -2.93 17.07
CA SER A 51 10.64 -1.87 16.12
C SER A 51 9.43 -2.31 15.31
N PRO A 52 8.39 -1.46 15.16
CA PRO A 52 7.24 -1.77 14.32
C PRO A 52 7.58 -1.56 12.84
N ILE A 53 7.48 -2.64 12.07
CA ILE A 53 7.78 -2.70 10.63
C ILE A 53 6.46 -2.77 9.86
N ALA A 54 6.14 -1.68 9.16
CA ALA A 54 5.01 -1.61 8.25
C ALA A 54 5.29 -2.42 6.98
N TYR A 55 4.29 -3.16 6.54
CA TYR A 55 4.36 -3.98 5.34
C TYR A 55 2.99 -4.11 4.68
N GLY A 56 3.00 -4.41 3.39
CA GLY A 56 1.80 -4.70 2.61
C GLY A 56 1.93 -6.00 1.84
N VAL A 57 0.79 -6.62 1.54
CA VAL A 57 0.70 -7.86 0.76
C VAL A 57 -0.32 -7.68 -0.35
N GLY A 58 0.05 -8.14 -1.54
CA GLY A 58 -0.75 -8.05 -2.73
C GLY A 58 -0.65 -9.24 -3.65
N GLY A 59 -1.39 -9.15 -4.74
CA GLY A 59 -1.38 -10.13 -5.80
C GLY A 59 -2.69 -10.91 -5.88
N ARG A 60 -3.16 -11.13 -7.11
CA ARG A 60 -4.43 -11.85 -7.37
C ARG A 60 -4.28 -13.37 -7.29
N ASN A 61 -3.06 -13.89 -7.49
CA ASN A 61 -2.77 -15.32 -7.54
C ASN A 61 -1.97 -15.77 -6.31
N GLN A 62 -2.59 -15.72 -5.13
CA GLN A 62 -1.96 -16.13 -3.86
C GLN A 62 -1.71 -17.65 -3.74
N GLY A 63 -2.27 -18.46 -4.64
CA GLY A 63 -2.08 -19.92 -4.73
C GLY A 63 -1.22 -20.37 -5.91
N SER A 64 -0.50 -19.45 -6.56
CA SER A 64 0.47 -19.77 -7.60
C SER A 64 1.67 -20.53 -7.01
N GLU A 65 2.22 -21.52 -7.72
CA GLU A 65 3.53 -22.09 -7.38
C GLU A 65 4.69 -21.11 -7.61
N ALA A 66 4.42 -19.96 -8.24
CA ALA A 66 5.41 -18.92 -8.42
C ALA A 66 5.88 -18.35 -7.07
N PRO A 67 7.19 -18.09 -6.91
CA PRO A 67 7.71 -17.50 -5.68
C PRO A 67 7.10 -16.12 -5.45
N ALA A 68 6.94 -15.75 -4.17
CA ALA A 68 6.55 -14.40 -3.82
C ALA A 68 7.70 -13.42 -4.13
N LEU A 69 7.37 -12.16 -4.38
CA LEU A 69 8.36 -11.12 -4.59
C LEU A 69 8.34 -10.18 -3.37
N VAL A 70 9.49 -10.03 -2.71
CA VAL A 70 9.63 -9.16 -1.53
C VAL A 70 10.41 -7.92 -1.95
N PHE A 71 9.80 -6.76 -1.88
CA PHE A 71 10.38 -5.48 -2.28
C PHE A 71 10.93 -4.75 -1.07
N ILE A 72 12.25 -4.55 -1.03
CA ILE A 72 12.95 -3.79 0.01
C ILE A 72 13.44 -2.49 -0.63
N HIS A 73 13.08 -1.35 -0.06
CA HIS A 73 13.58 -0.06 -0.52
C HIS A 73 15.01 0.22 -0.02
N GLY A 74 15.68 1.18 -0.66
CA GLY A 74 17.00 1.66 -0.22
C GLY A 74 16.94 2.73 0.86
N TRP A 75 18.12 3.20 1.29
CA TRP A 75 18.25 4.31 2.24
C TRP A 75 17.50 5.56 1.78
N THR A 76 16.85 6.27 2.71
CA THR A 76 16.02 7.48 2.45
C THR A 76 14.76 7.28 1.59
N CYS A 77 14.40 6.03 1.27
CA CYS A 77 13.19 5.71 0.50
C CYS A 77 12.13 5.05 1.39
N ASN A 78 10.98 4.76 0.79
CA ASN A 78 9.92 3.92 1.36
C ASN A 78 9.37 3.00 0.24
N HIS A 79 8.32 2.24 0.55
CA HIS A 79 7.67 1.30 -0.35
C HIS A 79 7.06 1.95 -1.61
N GLU A 80 6.75 3.25 -1.61
CA GLU A 80 6.17 3.96 -2.75
C GLU A 80 7.09 3.94 -3.98
N LEU A 81 8.41 3.79 -3.77
CA LEU A 81 9.40 3.58 -4.84
C LEU A 81 9.02 2.42 -5.78
N TRP A 82 8.28 1.45 -5.25
CA TRP A 82 7.89 0.22 -5.94
C TRP A 82 6.48 0.25 -6.52
N ALA A 83 5.75 1.36 -6.45
CA ALA A 83 4.33 1.41 -6.81
C ALA A 83 4.04 0.80 -8.20
N ALA A 84 4.82 1.17 -9.22
CA ALA A 84 4.65 0.66 -10.58
C ALA A 84 4.99 -0.85 -10.70
N GLN A 85 6.02 -1.31 -9.99
CA GLN A 85 6.44 -2.71 -9.97
C GLN A 85 5.43 -3.57 -9.22
N LEU A 86 4.93 -3.11 -8.08
CA LEU A 86 3.87 -3.78 -7.32
C LEU A 86 2.62 -3.94 -8.18
N GLU A 87 2.21 -2.89 -8.90
CA GLU A 87 1.09 -2.96 -9.84
C GLU A 87 1.34 -4.00 -10.95
N TYR A 88 2.51 -3.98 -11.56
CA TYR A 88 2.85 -4.91 -12.65
C TYR A 88 2.91 -6.36 -12.17
N PHE A 89 3.68 -6.64 -11.12
CA PHE A 89 3.95 -8.00 -10.65
C PHE A 89 2.78 -8.63 -9.89
N SER A 90 1.90 -7.84 -9.25
CA SER A 90 0.70 -8.34 -8.56
C SER A 90 -0.28 -9.09 -9.49
N LYS A 91 -0.14 -8.93 -10.81
CA LYS A 91 -0.91 -9.67 -11.82
C LYS A 91 -0.56 -11.16 -11.86
N GLY A 92 0.68 -11.53 -11.54
CA GLY A 92 1.20 -12.90 -11.66
C GLY A 92 1.81 -13.48 -10.39
N HIS A 93 2.24 -12.63 -9.46
CA HIS A 93 2.94 -13.01 -8.24
C HIS A 93 2.21 -12.50 -7.00
N LYS A 94 2.41 -13.21 -5.88
CA LYS A 94 2.24 -12.61 -4.55
C LYS A 94 3.35 -11.57 -4.39
N VAL A 95 2.98 -10.32 -4.17
CA VAL A 95 3.93 -9.23 -3.92
C VAL A 95 3.85 -8.80 -2.47
N ILE A 96 5.00 -8.55 -1.87
CA ILE A 96 5.16 -8.13 -0.49
C ILE A 96 6.09 -6.94 -0.50
N TRP A 97 5.74 -5.87 0.19
CA TRP A 97 6.63 -4.74 0.40
C TRP A 97 6.72 -4.46 1.89
N LEU A 98 7.82 -3.85 2.31
CA LEU A 98 8.00 -3.36 3.67
C LEU A 98 8.73 -2.03 3.67
N ASP A 99 8.48 -1.25 4.71
CA ASP A 99 9.31 -0.12 5.08
C ASP A 99 10.30 -0.56 6.16
N LEU A 100 11.60 -0.40 5.92
CA LEU A 100 12.64 -0.68 6.93
C LEU A 100 12.46 0.25 8.13
N ALA A 101 12.94 -0.12 9.32
CA ALA A 101 12.68 0.74 10.47
C ALA A 101 13.26 2.15 10.29
N ASP A 102 12.56 3.12 10.87
CA ASP A 102 12.78 4.56 10.71
C ASP A 102 12.55 5.10 9.28
N HIS A 103 11.87 4.32 8.42
CA HIS A 103 11.48 4.74 7.07
C HIS A 103 9.96 4.58 6.87
N GLY A 104 9.40 5.39 5.97
CA GLY A 104 8.01 5.28 5.53
C GLY A 104 6.99 5.24 6.68
N GLU A 105 6.17 4.20 6.72
CA GLU A 105 5.17 3.97 7.77
C GLU A 105 5.72 3.18 8.98
N SER A 106 6.99 2.77 8.95
CA SER A 106 7.64 2.07 10.05
C SER A 106 8.15 3.02 11.12
N GLY A 107 8.10 2.57 12.37
CA GLY A 107 8.77 3.24 13.49
C GLY A 107 10.08 2.54 13.83
N SER A 108 10.82 3.09 14.80
CA SER A 108 12.06 2.50 15.28
C SER A 108 12.16 2.54 16.80
N LYS A 109 12.71 1.47 17.38
CA LYS A 109 13.11 1.38 18.79
C LYS A 109 14.58 1.01 18.95
N ARG A 110 15.35 1.02 17.87
CA ARG A 110 16.73 0.54 17.85
C ARG A 110 17.73 1.67 18.07
N ASP A 111 18.80 1.32 18.77
CA ASP A 111 19.95 2.19 18.97
C ASP A 111 21.04 1.96 17.91
N ASP A 112 21.02 0.82 17.20
CA ASP A 112 22.04 0.43 16.22
C ASP A 112 21.41 0.02 14.88
N TYR A 113 21.91 0.61 13.78
CA TYR A 113 21.40 0.48 12.41
C TYR A 113 22.38 -0.32 11.54
N THR A 114 22.50 -1.61 11.84
CA THR A 114 23.32 -2.54 11.05
C THR A 114 22.54 -3.17 9.90
N MET A 115 23.25 -3.67 8.88
CA MET A 115 22.62 -4.45 7.81
C MET A 115 21.93 -5.71 8.34
N GLN A 116 22.45 -6.29 9.42
CA GLN A 116 21.84 -7.42 10.12
C GLN A 116 20.51 -7.02 10.76
N ALA A 117 20.43 -5.85 11.40
CA ALA A 117 19.19 -5.34 11.98
C ALA A 117 18.11 -5.15 10.90
N PHE A 118 18.46 -4.53 9.77
CA PHE A 118 17.54 -4.42 8.62
C PHE A 118 17.16 -5.79 8.04
N GLY A 119 18.10 -6.74 8.01
CA GLY A 119 17.80 -8.13 7.65
C GLY A 119 16.77 -8.78 8.58
N ARG A 120 16.81 -8.46 9.90
CA ARG A 120 15.80 -8.94 10.86
C ARG A 120 14.42 -8.33 10.62
N ASP A 121 14.35 -7.10 10.13
CA ASP A 121 13.07 -6.48 9.73
C ASP A 121 12.42 -7.29 8.60
N VAL A 122 13.21 -7.65 7.59
CA VAL A 122 12.76 -8.46 6.45
C VAL A 122 12.29 -9.85 6.91
N VAL A 123 13.09 -10.52 7.75
CA VAL A 123 12.75 -11.85 8.27
C VAL A 123 11.44 -11.81 9.06
N ALA A 124 11.24 -10.81 9.93
CA ALA A 124 10.01 -10.69 10.71
C ALA A 124 8.75 -10.60 9.83
N VAL A 125 8.83 -9.83 8.73
CA VAL A 125 7.73 -9.71 7.76
C VAL A 125 7.50 -11.02 7.00
N VAL A 126 8.56 -11.63 6.46
CA VAL A 126 8.47 -12.88 5.69
C VAL A 126 7.91 -14.03 6.52
N ASP A 127 8.39 -14.19 7.76
CA ASP A 127 7.93 -15.22 8.68
C ASP A 127 6.45 -15.04 9.04
N THR A 128 6.04 -13.79 9.28
CA THR A 128 4.63 -13.46 9.59
C THR A 128 3.71 -13.80 8.43
N ILE A 129 4.16 -13.60 7.20
CA ILE A 129 3.38 -13.90 5.99
C ILE A 129 3.44 -15.39 5.62
N GLY A 130 4.41 -16.14 6.16
CA GLY A 130 4.58 -17.58 5.95
C GLY A 130 5.07 -17.94 4.55
N VAL A 131 5.92 -17.10 3.93
CA VAL A 131 6.47 -17.38 2.60
C VAL A 131 7.73 -18.24 2.68
N ARG A 132 7.77 -19.32 1.90
CA ARG A 132 8.90 -20.27 1.86
C ARG A 132 9.91 -20.00 0.75
N SER A 133 9.47 -19.40 -0.35
CA SER A 133 10.30 -19.06 -1.50
C SER A 133 9.99 -17.65 -1.97
N PHE A 134 10.99 -16.76 -1.93
CA PHE A 134 10.84 -15.40 -2.38
C PHE A 134 12.09 -14.90 -3.12
N LEU A 135 11.88 -13.92 -3.99
CA LEU A 135 12.94 -13.22 -4.71
C LEU A 135 12.93 -11.75 -4.33
N PHE A 136 14.12 -11.15 -4.20
CA PHE A 136 14.30 -9.71 -4.13
C PHE A 136 14.45 -9.16 -5.55
N PRO A 137 13.44 -8.46 -6.10
CA PRO A 137 13.61 -7.72 -7.35
C PRO A 137 14.59 -6.57 -7.07
N TYR A 138 15.79 -6.68 -7.65
CA TYR A 138 16.96 -5.87 -7.33
C TYR A 138 16.74 -4.34 -7.47
N TYR A 139 17.03 -3.59 -6.41
CA TYR A 139 17.83 -2.35 -6.48
C TYR A 139 18.95 -2.44 -5.43
N PHE A 140 20.13 -2.00 -5.81
CA PHE A 140 21.40 -2.35 -5.18
C PHE A 140 21.76 -1.40 -4.03
N ALA A 141 22.01 -1.94 -2.82
CA ALA A 141 22.81 -1.27 -1.80
C ALA A 141 23.85 -2.26 -1.23
N SER A 142 25.10 -2.08 -1.69
CA SER A 142 26.35 -2.69 -1.21
C SER A 142 26.62 -4.17 -1.55
N ARG A 143 27.70 -4.41 -2.32
CA ARG A 143 28.27 -5.75 -2.54
C ARG A 143 28.95 -6.23 -1.25
N ASN A 144 28.40 -7.27 -0.64
CA ASN A 144 29.23 -8.31 -0.03
C ASN A 144 28.54 -9.68 -0.17
N PRO A 145 28.90 -10.49 -1.18
CA PRO A 145 28.23 -11.75 -1.50
C PRO A 145 28.52 -12.91 -0.52
N SER A 146 29.12 -12.65 0.64
CA SER A 146 29.56 -13.71 1.56
C SER A 146 28.52 -14.15 2.60
N ASN A 147 27.39 -13.46 2.80
CA ASN A 147 26.46 -13.78 3.91
C ASN A 147 24.97 -13.69 3.52
N VAL A 148 24.55 -14.47 2.52
CA VAL A 148 23.12 -14.76 2.33
C VAL A 148 22.91 -16.27 2.40
N ALA A 149 22.97 -16.78 3.62
CA ALA A 149 22.30 -18.01 4.02
C ALA A 149 21.43 -17.60 5.22
N LEU A 150 20.12 -17.85 5.10
CA LEU A 150 19.15 -17.71 6.18
C LEU A 150 19.47 -18.69 7.31
#